data_AF-A0A815YJ28-F1
#
_entry.id   AF-A0A815YJ28-F1
#
_cell.length_a   1.000
_cell.length_b   1.000
_cell.length_c   1.000
_cell.angle_alpha   90.00
_cell.angle_beta   90.00
_cell.angle_gamma   90.00
#
_symmetry.space_group_name_H-M   'P 1'
#
loop_
_entity.id
_entity.type
_entity.pdbx_description
1 polymer ?
#
loop_
_entity_poly.entity_id
_entity_poly.type
_entity_poly.pdbx_seq_one_letter_code
_entity_poly.pdbx_strand_id
1 'polypeptide(L)'
;MDFQRDSIRPLSNYETYLVVKQLHETNNERENGKRGKKGQNRTLEHCNFGLNTVTYETLKYLEQTPCIEQNPTILRQFYAEVKKFDLKKVE
;
A
#
# COMPACT_ATOMS: atom_id res chain seq x y z
N MET A 1 -6.85 -2.49 23.13
CA MET A 1 -7.17 -2.22 21.72
C MET A 1 -8.26 -3.21 21.35
N ASP A 2 -9.52 -2.77 21.38
CA ASP A 2 -10.63 -3.59 20.90
C ASP A 2 -10.67 -3.49 19.38
N PHE A 3 -10.40 -4.60 18.70
CA PHE A 3 -10.47 -4.65 17.25
C PHE A 3 -11.93 -4.82 16.84
N GLN A 4 -12.63 -3.72 16.61
CA GLN A 4 -13.86 -3.76 15.81
C GLN A 4 -13.47 -4.25 14.41
N ARG A 5 -13.77 -5.52 14.13
CA ARG A 5 -13.60 -6.13 12.81
C ARG A 5 -14.70 -5.63 11.88
N ASP A 6 -14.71 -4.33 11.63
CA ASP A 6 -15.56 -3.77 10.58
C ASP A 6 -15.08 -4.39 9.25
N SER A 7 -15.92 -5.25 8.66
CA SER A 7 -15.76 -5.97 7.39
C SER A 7 -14.32 -6.09 6.85
N ILE A 8 -13.63 -7.18 7.20
CA ILE A 8 -12.31 -7.52 6.63
C ILE A 8 -12.46 -7.69 5.10
N ARG A 9 -12.01 -6.67 4.34
CA ARG A 9 -11.97 -6.71 2.88
C ARG A 9 -10.55 -7.11 2.45
N PRO A 10 -10.33 -8.27 1.80
CA PRO A 10 -9.05 -8.57 1.18
C PRO A 10 -8.76 -7.55 0.07
N LEU A 11 -7.50 -7.14 0.00
CA LEU A 11 -6.96 -6.21 -0.99
C LEU A 11 -6.17 -7.01 -2.03
N SER A 12 -6.29 -6.63 -3.29
CA SER A 12 -5.41 -7.15 -4.34
C SER A 12 -3.99 -6.59 -4.19
N ASN A 13 -3.00 -7.28 -4.78
CA ASN A 13 -1.62 -6.79 -4.82
C ASN A 13 -1.52 -5.42 -5.50
N TYR A 14 -2.32 -5.17 -6.54
CA TYR A 14 -2.38 -3.87 -7.22
C TYR A 14 -2.92 -2.76 -6.32
N GLU A 15 -4.03 -2.99 -5.62
CA GLU A 15 -4.57 -2.02 -4.66
C GLU A 15 -3.58 -1.73 -3.54
N THR A 16 -2.92 -2.78 -3.03
CA THR A 16 -1.89 -2.65 -2.00
C THR A 16 -0.71 -1.83 -2.51
N TYR A 17 -0.23 -2.10 -3.73
CA TYR A 17 0.84 -1.35 -4.37
C TYR A 17 0.51 0.14 -4.48
N LEU A 18 -0.70 0.49 -4.94
CA LEU A 18 -1.12 1.89 -5.05
C LEU A 18 -1.12 2.62 -3.71
N VAL A 19 -1.69 2.00 -2.67
CA VAL A 19 -1.77 2.61 -1.33
C VAL A 19 -0.38 2.80 -0.73
N VAL A 20 0.47 1.78 -0.80
CA VAL A 20 1.82 1.85 -0.22
C VAL A 20 2.69 2.84 -1.02
N LYS A 21 2.51 2.93 -2.34
CA LYS A 21 3.23 3.89 -3.19
C LYS A 21 2.85 5.33 -2.83
N GLN A 22 1.56 5.60 -2.68
CA GLN A 22 1.07 6.90 -2.24
C GLN A 22 1.59 7.28 -0.84
N LEU A 23 1.68 6.30 0.08
CA LEU A 23 2.24 6.51 1.41
C LEU A 23 3.74 6.86 1.35
N HIS A 24 4.50 6.14 0.52
CA HIS A 24 5.92 6.41 0.31
C HIS A 24 6.17 7.82 -0.27
N GLU A 25 5.40 8.23 -1.27
CA GLU A 25 5.47 9.56 -1.87
C GLU A 25 5.14 10.66 -0.83
N THR A 26 4.06 10.47 -0.07
CA THR A 26 3.66 11.39 1.00
C THR A 26 4.75 11.54 2.07
N ASN A 27 5.42 10.44 2.44
CA ASN A 27 6.51 10.48 3.40
C ASN A 27 7.72 11.22 2.85
N ASN A 28 8.09 11.00 1.59
CA ASN A 28 9.18 11.70 0.93
C ASN A 28 8.94 13.21 0.83
N GLU A 29 7.71 13.63 0.51
CA GLU A 29 7.32 15.05 0.50
C GLU A 29 7.46 15.69 1.89
N ARG A 30 7.00 15.00 2.94
CA ARG A 30 7.12 15.45 4.33
C ARG A 30 8.57 15.61 4.77
N GLU A 31 9.45 14.71 4.38
CA GLU A 31 10.88 14.79 4.70
C GLU A 31 11.57 15.95 3.94
N ASN A 32 11.20 16.19 2.68
CA ASN A 32 11.71 17.31 1.91
C ASN A 32 11.23 18.66 2.47
N GLY A 33 9.98 18.76 2.94
CA GLY A 33 9.42 19.97 3.56
C GLY A 33 9.95 20.27 4.98
N LYS A 34 10.50 19.28 5.70
CA LYS A 34 11.06 19.45 7.06
C LYS A 34 12.50 19.94 7.08
N ARG A 35 13.20 19.99 5.95
CA ARG A 35 14.59 20.51 5.86
C ARG A 35 14.76 21.95 6.35
N GLY A 36 13.66 22.70 6.57
CA GLY A 36 13.65 24.04 7.16
C GLY A 36 13.28 24.16 8.65
N LYS A 37 12.85 23.08 9.35
CA LYS A 37 12.45 23.15 10.77
C LYS A 37 13.13 22.05 11.59
N LYS A 38 14.45 22.21 11.80
CA LYS A 38 15.25 21.40 12.72
C LYS A 38 14.87 21.72 14.16
N GLY A 39 13.91 20.98 14.71
CA GLY A 39 13.65 21.00 16.14
C GLY A 39 12.23 20.59 16.48
N GLN A 40 11.96 19.29 16.56
CA GLN A 40 11.21 18.67 17.66
C GLN A 40 10.87 17.21 17.34
N ASN A 41 11.05 16.36 18.36
CA ASN A 41 10.56 14.98 18.53
C ASN A 41 11.35 13.82 17.90
N ARG A 42 12.48 13.48 18.56
CA ARG A 42 13.20 12.20 18.44
C ARG A 42 12.30 10.96 18.60
N THR A 43 11.18 11.06 19.31
CA THR A 43 10.21 9.97 19.48
C THR A 43 9.36 9.74 18.22
N LEU A 44 9.02 10.82 17.49
CA LEU A 44 8.30 10.73 16.22
C LEU A 44 9.19 10.15 15.12
N GLU A 45 10.49 10.45 15.12
CA GLU A 45 11.45 9.86 14.17
C GLU A 45 11.51 8.33 14.30
N HIS A 46 11.47 7.80 15.52
CA HIS A 46 11.56 6.35 15.76
C HIS A 46 10.32 5.57 15.31
N CYS A 47 9.11 6.09 15.54
CA CYS A 47 7.89 5.45 15.04
C CYS A 47 7.68 5.63 13.52
N ASN A 48 8.22 6.69 12.92
CA ASN A 48 8.28 6.82 11.46
C ASN A 48 9.31 5.87 10.83
N PHE A 49 10.40 5.51 11.52
CA PHE A 49 11.41 4.58 10.99
C PHE A 49 10.81 3.22 10.62
N GLY A 50 10.04 2.61 11.53
CA GLY A 50 9.41 1.30 11.28
C GLY A 50 8.43 1.34 10.10
N LEU A 51 7.62 2.40 10.00
CA LEU A 51 6.69 2.58 8.88
C LEU A 51 7.44 2.78 7.55
N ASN A 52 8.52 3.55 7.54
CA ASN A 52 9.33 3.75 6.35
C ASN A 52 9.97 2.45 5.88
N THR A 53 10.53 1.64 6.79
CA THR A 53 11.09 0.33 6.47
C THR A 53 10.02 -0.61 5.89
N VAL A 54 8.86 -0.73 6.55
CA VAL A 54 7.77 -1.60 6.06
C VAL A 54 7.28 -1.13 4.69
N THR A 55 7.10 0.17 4.50
CA THR A 55 6.65 0.75 3.22
C THR A 55 7.65 0.45 2.10
N TYR A 56 8.94 0.67 2.36
CA TYR A 56 10.01 0.43 1.38
C TYR A 56 10.13 -1.05 1.00
N GLU A 57 10.22 -1.95 1.97
CA GLU A 57 10.36 -3.38 1.69
C GLU A 57 9.10 -3.94 1.01
N THR A 58 7.90 -3.46 1.38
CA THR A 58 6.65 -3.86 0.72
C THR A 58 6.62 -3.41 -0.74
N LEU A 59 7.01 -2.17 -1.04
CA LEU A 59 7.09 -1.70 -2.42
C LEU A 59 8.12 -2.48 -3.23
N LYS A 60 9.31 -2.65 -2.69
CA LYS A 60 10.39 -3.40 -3.33
C LYS A 60 9.97 -4.83 -3.70
N TYR A 61 9.22 -5.50 -2.81
CA TYR A 61 8.65 -6.81 -3.12
C TYR A 61 7.59 -6.74 -4.22
N LEU A 62 6.62 -5.84 -4.10
CA LEU A 62 5.52 -5.73 -5.07
C LEU A 62 6.01 -5.33 -6.47
N GLU A 63 7.07 -4.53 -6.55
CA GLU A 63 7.74 -4.14 -7.80
C GLU A 63 8.38 -5.31 -8.54
N GLN A 64 8.61 -6.44 -7.87
CA GLN A 64 9.09 -7.68 -8.50
C GLN A 64 7.96 -8.57 -9.00
N THR A 65 6.70 -8.19 -8.76
CA THR A 65 5.53 -8.97 -9.17
C THR A 65 4.85 -8.35 -10.40
N PRO A 66 4.12 -9.14 -11.22
CA PRO A 66 3.41 -8.62 -12.39
C PRO A 66 2.29 -7.62 -12.06
N CYS A 67 1.98 -7.36 -10.80
CA CYS A 67 0.91 -6.42 -10.45
C CYS A 67 1.22 -4.99 -10.88
N ILE A 68 2.49 -4.64 -11.11
CA ILE A 68 2.89 -3.31 -11.60
C ILE A 68 2.40 -3.03 -13.02
N GLU A 69 2.19 -4.08 -13.82
CA GLU A 69 1.72 -3.98 -15.21
C GLU A 69 0.19 -3.86 -15.29
N GLN A 70 -0.49 -4.06 -14.15
CA GLN A 70 -1.95 -4.00 -14.08
C GLN A 70 -2.44 -2.54 -14.07
N ASN A 71 -3.69 -2.39 -14.51
CA ASN A 71 -4.42 -1.13 -14.41
C ASN A 71 -5.90 -1.39 -14.11
N PRO A 72 -6.67 -0.37 -13.71
CA PRO A 72 -8.07 -0.57 -13.30
C PRO A 72 -8.95 -1.14 -14.41
N THR A 73 -8.61 -0.89 -15.67
CA THR A 73 -9.38 -1.39 -16.82
C THR A 73 -9.16 -2.88 -17.01
N ILE A 74 -7.90 -3.35 -16.99
CA ILE A 74 -7.57 -4.78 -17.08
C ILE A 74 -8.21 -5.55 -15.92
N LEU A 75 -8.13 -5.02 -14.70
CA LEU A 75 -8.74 -5.67 -13.53
C LEU A 75 -10.26 -5.76 -13.63
N ARG A 76 -10.93 -4.70 -14.10
CA ARG A 76 -12.40 -4.75 -14.31
C ARG A 76 -12.80 -5.78 -15.35
N GLN A 77 -12.06 -5.88 -16.45
CA GLN A 77 -12.29 -6.89 -17.48
C GLN A 77 -12.06 -8.30 -16.91
N PHE A 78 -10.95 -8.51 -16.21
CA PHE A 78 -10.65 -9.77 -15.53
C PHE A 78 -11.79 -10.18 -14.58
N TYR A 79 -12.23 -9.29 -13.69
CA TYR A 79 -13.34 -9.60 -12.78
C TYR A 79 -14.65 -9.90 -13.50
N ALA A 80 -14.95 -9.23 -14.62
CA ALA A 80 -16.14 -9.50 -15.41
C ALA A 80 -16.10 -10.88 -16.08
N GLU A 81 -14.93 -11.30 -16.56
CA GLU A 81 -14.72 -12.63 -17.14
C GLU A 81 -14.73 -13.73 -16.09
N VAL A 82 -14.04 -13.52 -14.96
CA VAL A 82 -13.97 -14.50 -13.87
C VAL A 82 -15.33 -14.72 -13.21
N LYS A 83 -16.19 -13.70 -13.13
CA LYS A 83 -17.53 -13.82 -12.56
C LYS A 83 -18.43 -14.84 -13.27
N LYS A 84 -18.10 -15.23 -14.50
CA LYS A 84 -18.82 -16.27 -15.25
C LYS A 84 -18.56 -17.68 -14.68
N PHE A 85 -17.53 -17.82 -13.86
CA PHE A 85 -17.14 -19.03 -13.18
C PHE A 85 -17.51 -18.95 -11.69
N ASP A 86 -17.88 -20.07 -11.08
CA ASP A 86 -18.24 -20.15 -9.66
C ASP A 86 -16.99 -20.21 -8.76
N LEU A 87 -16.08 -19.26 -8.97
CA LEU A 87 -14.85 -19.15 -8.18
C LEU A 87 -15.10 -18.37 -6.89
N LYS A 88 -14.47 -18.84 -5.81
CA LYS A 88 -14.42 -18.16 -4.53
C LYS A 88 -13.41 -17.03 -4.60
N LYS A 89 -13.59 -16.03 -3.73
CA LYS A 89 -12.75 -14.83 -3.69
C LYS A 89 -11.25 -15.07 -3.43
N VAL A 90 -10.89 -16.25 -2.91
CA VAL A 90 -9.51 -16.62 -2.58
C VAL A 90 -8.78 -17.34 -3.72
N GLU A 91 -9.53 -17.73 -4.76
CA GLU A 91 -9.04 -18.35 -5.99
C GLU A 91 -8.72 -17.25 -7.02
#